data_AF-A0A560GSK9-F1
#
_entry.id   AF-A0A560GSK9-F1
#
_cell.length_a   1.000
_cell.length_b   1.000
_cell.length_c   1.000
_cell.angle_alpha   90.00
_cell.angle_beta   90.00
_cell.angle_gamma   90.00
#
_symmetry.space_group_name_H-M   'P 1'
#
loop_
_entity.id
_entity.type
_entity.pdbx_description
1 polymer ?
#
loop_
_entity_poly.entity_id
_entity_poly.type
_entity_poly.pdbx_seq_one_letter_code
_entity_poly.pdbx_strand_id
1 'polypeptide(L)'
;MELEVHALTGAVPGERSPDRLVQRNGYRDGDWETRAGTVELRIPKLRKGRYFPGFLEPRRMAEKALTAVIQEAYIQGISTR
;
A
#
# COMPACT_ATOMS: atom_id res chain seq x y z
N MET A 1 -1.37 7.55 -0.33
CA MET A 1 -1.22 7.23 1.11
C MET A 1 -1.50 8.42 2.01
N GLU A 2 -0.82 9.56 1.87
CA GLU A 2 -0.99 10.70 2.78
C GLU A 2 -2.44 11.20 2.90
N LEU A 3 -3.17 11.29 1.77
CA LEU A 3 -4.59 11.66 1.78
C LEU A 3 -5.48 10.67 2.54
N GLU A 4 -5.28 9.37 2.31
CA GLU A 4 -6.01 8.31 3.02
C GLU A 4 -5.72 8.36 4.53
N VAL A 5 -4.46 8.55 4.90
CA VAL A 5 -4.04 8.63 6.31
C VAL A 5 -4.58 9.89 6.96
N HIS A 6 -4.55 11.03 6.27
CA HIS A 6 -5.12 12.28 6.76
C HIS A 6 -6.63 12.12 7.03
N ALA A 7 -7.37 11.46 6.14
CA ALA A 7 -8.79 11.16 6.36
C ALA A 7 -9.03 10.30 7.62
N LEU A 8 -8.08 9.43 7.98
CA LEU A 8 -8.15 8.61 9.19
C LEU A 8 -7.66 9.33 10.45
N THR A 9 -6.71 10.26 10.34
CA THR A 9 -6.10 10.96 11.48
C THR A 9 -6.78 12.28 11.82
N GLY A 10 -7.44 12.92 10.85
CA GLY A 10 -8.05 14.25 10.97
C GLY A 10 -7.03 15.40 11.08
N ALA A 11 -5.74 15.10 10.95
CA ALA A 11 -4.66 16.07 11.08
C ALA A 11 -3.37 15.53 10.44
N VAL A 12 -2.49 16.43 10.01
CA VAL A 12 -1.18 16.03 9.47
C VAL A 12 -0.22 15.59 10.61
N PRO A 13 0.88 14.89 10.30
CA PRO A 13 1.86 14.50 11.32
C PRO A 13 2.41 15.73 12.06
N GLY A 14 2.42 15.70 13.40
CA GLY A 14 3.03 16.75 14.22
C GLY A 14 2.20 18.03 14.41
N GLU A 15 1.16 18.24 13.60
CA GLU A 15 0.24 19.37 13.76
C GLU A 15 -0.47 19.35 15.12
N ARG A 16 -0.84 20.49 15.70
CA ARG A 16 -1.74 20.52 16.85
C ARG A 16 -3.13 20.86 16.35
N SER A 17 -4.01 19.87 16.33
CA SER A 17 -5.41 20.04 15.93
C SER A 17 -6.32 19.46 17.00
N PRO A 18 -7.41 20.16 17.38
CA PRO A 18 -8.43 19.63 18.28
C PRO A 18 -9.21 18.47 17.65
N ASP A 19 -9.28 18.39 16.32
CA ASP A 19 -10.03 17.37 15.58
C ASP A 19 -9.23 16.07 15.36
N ARG A 20 -8.02 15.97 15.94
CA ARG A 20 -7.17 14.79 15.75
C ARG A 20 -7.80 13.55 16.39
N LEU A 21 -8.02 12.53 15.56
CA LEU A 21 -8.55 11.24 15.96
C LEU A 21 -7.45 10.24 16.38
N VAL A 22 -6.35 10.19 15.62
CA VAL A 22 -5.24 9.27 15.93
C VAL A 22 -3.89 9.83 15.53
N GLN A 23 -2.86 9.42 16.26
CA GLN A 23 -1.46 9.78 16.00
C GLN A 23 -0.79 8.72 15.12
N ARG A 24 0.19 9.16 14.32
CA ARG A 24 1.09 8.27 13.55
C ARG A 24 2.29 7.86 14.39
N ASN A 25 2.87 6.69 14.10
CA ASN A 25 4.03 6.14 14.81
C ASN A 25 5.09 5.59 13.84
N GLY A 26 5.62 6.50 13.01
CA GLY A 26 6.59 6.14 11.98
C GLY A 26 5.99 5.33 10.83
N TYR A 27 6.84 4.53 10.19
CA TYR A 27 6.53 3.80 8.97
C TYR A 27 6.92 2.32 9.11
N ARG A 28 6.27 1.45 8.33
CA ARG A 28 6.80 0.11 8.01
C ARG A 28 7.28 0.14 6.57
N ASP A 29 8.34 -0.60 6.32
CA ASP A 29 8.83 -0.82 4.97
C ASP A 29 8.04 -1.95 4.33
N GLY A 30 7.88 -1.87 3.02
CA GLY A 30 7.25 -2.91 2.23
C GLY A 30 7.55 -2.70 0.76
N ASP A 31 7.85 -3.79 0.06
CA ASP A 31 8.19 -3.72 -1.35
C ASP A 31 6.92 -3.87 -2.19
N TRP A 32 6.87 -3.12 -3.28
CA TRP A 32 5.81 -3.21 -4.27
C TRP A 32 6.41 -3.48 -5.64
N GLU A 33 6.21 -4.69 -6.14
CA GLU A 33 6.65 -5.12 -7.46
C GLU A 33 5.67 -4.58 -8.50
N THR A 34 6.18 -3.68 -9.34
CA THR A 34 5.46 -3.10 -10.46
C THR A 34 6.09 -3.57 -11.78
N ARG A 35 5.40 -3.33 -12.89
CA ARG A 35 5.96 -3.58 -14.24
C ARG A 35 7.24 -2.80 -14.54
N ALA A 36 7.49 -1.69 -13.83
CA ALA A 36 8.70 -0.87 -13.98
C ALA A 36 9.83 -1.28 -13.01
N GLY A 37 9.61 -2.32 -12.18
CA GLY A 37 10.54 -2.77 -11.14
C GLY A 37 9.96 -2.68 -9.74
N THR A 38 10.80 -2.99 -8.76
CA THR A 38 10.44 -2.96 -7.34
C THR A 38 10.51 -1.54 -6.79
N VAL A 39 9.43 -1.11 -6.15
CA VAL A 39 9.33 0.19 -5.48
C VAL A 39 9.29 -0.05 -3.97
N GLU A 40 10.24 0.52 -3.24
CA GLU A 40 10.22 0.53 -1.78
C GLU A 40 9.14 1.50 -1.27
N LEU A 41 8.20 0.99 -0.49
CA LEU A 41 7.13 1.79 0.10
C LEU A 41 7.36 2.01 1.59
N ARG A 42 7.22 3.27 2.01
CA ARG A 42 7.13 3.67 3.43
C ARG A 42 5.66 3.76 3.83
N ILE A 43 5.10 2.67 4.33
CA ILE A 43 3.67 2.62 4.71
C ILE A 43 3.48 3.19 6.13
N PRO A 44 2.65 4.24 6.32
CA PRO A 44 2.43 4.84 7.63
C PRO A 44 1.85 3.87 8.68
N LYS A 45 2.37 3.97 9.91
CA LYS A 45 1.83 3.26 11.08
C LYS A 45 0.93 4.19 11.89
N LEU A 46 -0.24 3.70 12.29
CA LEU A 46 -1.12 4.39 13.23
C LEU A 46 -0.85 3.89 14.66
N ARG A 47 -0.95 4.76 15.67
CA ARG A 47 -0.81 4.38 17.09
C ARG A 47 -1.95 3.49 17.57
N LYS A 48 -3.15 3.70 17.02
CA LYS A 48 -4.34 2.88 17.28
C LYS A 48 -4.96 2.51 15.93
N GLY A 49 -5.44 1.27 15.82
CA GLY A 49 -5.95 0.73 14.56
C GLY A 49 -4.84 0.29 13.59
N ARG A 50 -5.24 -0.12 12.38
CA ARG A 50 -4.34 -0.59 11.33
C ARG A 50 -4.65 0.13 10.03
N TYR A 51 -3.65 0.73 9.42
CA TYR A 51 -3.73 1.26 8.06
C TYR A 51 -3.10 0.27 7.07
N PHE A 52 -3.73 0.10 5.91
CA PHE A 52 -3.16 -0.58 4.76
C PHE A 52 -3.56 0.20 3.50
N PRO A 53 -2.62 0.53 2.59
CA PRO A 53 -2.93 1.31 1.41
C PRO A 53 -3.98 0.62 0.54
N GLY A 54 -5.00 1.35 0.10
CA GLY A 54 -6.11 0.77 -0.66
C GLY A 54 -5.72 0.20 -2.04
N PHE A 55 -4.63 0.69 -2.61
CA PHE A 55 -4.10 0.21 -3.90
C PHE A 55 -3.26 -1.07 -3.78
N LEU A 56 -2.93 -1.50 -2.56
CA LEU A 56 -2.26 -2.78 -2.31
C LEU A 56 -3.29 -3.82 -1.87
N GLU A 57 -3.03 -5.09 -2.18
CA GLU A 57 -3.75 -6.20 -1.56
C GLU A 57 -3.00 -6.71 -0.33
N PRO A 58 -3.69 -7.06 0.77
CA PRO A 58 -3.04 -7.62 1.95
C PRO A 58 -2.18 -8.84 1.58
N ARG A 59 -0.89 -8.79 1.93
CA ARG A 59 0.11 -9.86 1.70
C ARG A 59 0.48 -10.11 0.23
N ARG A 60 0.13 -9.23 -0.71
CA ARG A 60 0.67 -9.30 -2.08
C ARG A 60 1.67 -8.19 -2.33
N MET A 61 2.83 -8.59 -2.84
CA MET A 61 3.91 -7.68 -3.24
C MET A 61 3.73 -7.21 -4.68
N ALA A 62 3.08 -8.01 -5.54
CA ALA A 62 2.92 -7.68 -6.96
C ALA A 62 1.67 -6.85 -7.28
N GLU A 63 1.81 -5.97 -8.26
CA GLU A 63 0.70 -5.28 -8.93
C GLU A 63 -0.34 -6.28 -9.46
N LYS A 64 -1.64 -6.00 -9.27
CA LYS A 64 -2.72 -6.87 -9.78
C LYS A 64 -2.65 -7.10 -11.29
N ALA A 65 -2.16 -6.11 -12.02
CA ALA A 65 -1.98 -6.20 -13.48
C ALA A 65 -1.08 -7.39 -13.87
N LEU A 66 -0.09 -7.74 -13.04
CA LEU A 66 0.77 -8.90 -13.30
C LEU A 66 -0.02 -10.20 -13.32
N THR A 67 -1.03 -10.35 -12.45
CA THR A 67 -1.89 -11.54 -12.43
C THR A 67 -2.68 -11.69 -13.73
N ALA A 68 -3.25 -10.59 -14.24
CA ALA A 68 -4.01 -10.63 -15.50
C ALA A 68 -3.11 -11.00 -16.70
N VAL A 69 -1.88 -10.49 -16.74
CA VAL A 69 -0.91 -10.83 -17.79
C VAL A 69 -0.51 -12.30 -17.73
N ILE A 70 -0.26 -12.85 -16.54
CA ILE A 70 0.06 -14.28 -16.36
C ILE A 70 -1.13 -15.15 -16.78
N GLN A 71 -2.35 -14.75 -16.44
CA GLN A 71 -3.57 -15.46 -16.85
C GLN A 71 -3.71 -15.50 -18.38
N GLU A 72 -3.52 -14.36 -19.05
CA GLU A 72 -3.55 -14.29 -20.51
C GLU A 72 -2.49 -15.16 -21.16
N ALA A 73 -1.25 -15.11 -20.66
CA ALA A 73 -0.15 -15.95 -21.16
C ALA A 73 -0.46 -17.45 -21.04
N TYR A 74 -1.07 -17.87 -19.92
CA TYR A 74 -1.51 -19.25 -19.73
C TYR A 74 -2.61 -19.65 -20.72
N ILE A 75 -3.59 -18.78 -20.95
CA ILE A 75 -4.67 -19.00 -21.95
C ILE A 75 -4.09 -19.15 -23.36
N GLN A 76 -3.05 -18.38 -23.68
CA GLN A 76 -2.34 -18.45 -24.96
C GLN A 76 -1.41 -19.66 -25.10
N GLY A 77 -1.34 -20.54 -24.09
CA GLY A 77 -0.53 -21.76 -24.12
C GLY A 77 0.96 -21.52 -23.87
N ILE A 78 1.34 -20.38 -23.30
CA ILE A 78 2.72 -20.08 -22.94
C ILE A 78 3.10 -20.94 -21.71
N SER A 79 4.26 -21.61 -21.80
CA SER A 79 4.84 -22.40 -20.71
C SER A 79 5.03 -21.56 -19.44
N THR A 80 4.84 -22.19 -18.27
CA THR A 80 5.06 -21.58 -16.95
C THR A 80 6.52 -21.66 -16.47
N ARG A 81 7.37 -22.37 -17.20
CA ARG A 81 8.84 -22.34 -17.11
C ARG A 81 9.40 -21.43 -18.18
#